data_AF-U2W5L2-F1
#
_entry.id   AF-U2W5L2-F1
#
_cell.length_a   1.000
_cell.length_b   1.000
_cell.length_c   1.000
_cell.angle_alpha   90.00
_cell.angle_beta   90.00
_cell.angle_gamma   90.00
#
_symmetry.space_group_name_H-M   'P 1'
#
loop_
_entity.id
_entity.type
_entity.pdbx_description
1 polymer ?
#
loop_
_entity_poly.entity_id
_entity_poly.type
_entity_poly.pdbx_seq_one_letter_code
_entity_poly.pdbx_strand_id
1 'polypeptide(L)'
;MSEEKQEEKKKSNKALRRCDMELLYSNILPLGTEEGQETIIDTFGEQISKSDSVEIAVGYTSAASISELEMLVDKWDIKHIRLTIGMYFVDGIPEGAYHTAIKLNQKWRESGIGEIRIVKAFKYHGKVYCFYKEGKPISAIIGSANLGAIKLEATNRRQYELSAITTDEKELADIDKHIRKLNEPICSENIAEIKGMPLIREVNTALNGIELVTSVPQTNVAFYERCRAYVSFLLQLKVPRADERHMDDGKHFTKSNINVCYAAPRSKRKARDWYETQLTVGADIYKMEGYPEKNKPFFVVTDDGYWFKAHTTSDNNKQFSAVGDELIMGRWLKGRLAAADCKINLNT
;
A
#
# COMPACT_ATOMS: atom_id res chain seq x y z
N MET A 1 -14.30 61.47 24.94
CA MET A 1 -15.18 60.40 25.49
C MET A 1 -15.71 59.40 24.46
N SER A 2 -15.53 59.61 23.16
CA SER A 2 -16.04 58.71 22.09
C SER A 2 -15.00 57.73 21.53
N GLU A 3 -13.70 58.04 21.64
CA GLU A 3 -12.63 57.18 21.10
C GLU A 3 -12.19 56.09 22.08
N GLU A 4 -12.05 56.40 23.38
CA GLU A 4 -11.76 55.38 24.41
C GLU A 4 -12.83 54.29 24.50
N LYS A 5 -14.12 54.64 24.32
CA LYS A 5 -15.22 53.66 24.28
C LYS A 5 -15.22 52.79 23.02
N GLN A 6 -14.67 53.28 21.91
CA GLN A 6 -14.48 52.49 20.68
C GLN A 6 -13.26 51.58 20.78
N GLU A 7 -12.22 52.02 21.48
CA GLU A 7 -11.00 51.25 21.71
C GLU A 7 -11.20 50.18 22.80
N GLU A 8 -12.00 50.45 23.83
CA GLU A 8 -12.49 49.45 24.79
C GLU A 8 -13.45 48.44 24.13
N LYS A 9 -14.32 48.86 23.19
CA LYS A 9 -15.12 47.90 22.39
C LYS A 9 -14.27 47.05 21.44
N LYS A 10 -13.21 47.61 20.84
CA LYS A 10 -12.24 46.83 20.03
C LYS A 10 -11.38 45.89 20.88
N LYS A 11 -11.00 46.29 22.10
CA LYS A 11 -10.30 45.41 23.06
C LYS A 11 -11.23 44.35 23.66
N SER A 12 -12.50 44.67 23.91
CA SER A 12 -13.52 43.74 24.39
C SER A 12 -13.92 42.71 23.31
N ASN A 13 -14.00 43.11 22.03
CA ASN A 13 -14.19 42.17 20.92
C ASN A 13 -12.94 41.30 20.62
N LYS A 14 -11.76 41.69 21.08
CA LYS A 14 -10.55 40.84 21.02
C LYS A 14 -10.50 39.80 22.15
N ALA A 15 -11.37 39.94 23.16
CA ALA A 15 -11.47 39.09 24.35
C ALA A 15 -12.64 38.09 24.31
N LEU A 16 -13.36 37.99 23.17
CA LEU A 16 -14.16 36.83 22.82
C LEU A 16 -13.62 36.25 21.51
N ARG A 17 -12.47 35.57 21.56
CA ARG A 17 -12.13 34.61 20.50
C ARG A 17 -13.07 33.43 20.66
N ARG A 18 -14.18 33.50 19.94
CA ARG A 18 -15.09 32.38 19.71
C ARG A 18 -14.24 31.25 19.13
N CYS A 19 -14.24 30.10 19.79
CA CYS A 19 -13.63 28.88 19.28
C CYS A 19 -14.50 28.41 18.11
N ASP A 20 -14.20 28.93 16.92
CA ASP A 20 -14.98 28.62 15.72
C ASP A 20 -14.20 27.56 14.92
N MET A 21 -14.86 26.44 14.65
CA MET A 21 -14.41 25.47 13.65
C MET A 21 -14.21 26.17 12.32
N GLU A 22 -13.07 25.95 11.68
CA GLU A 22 -12.75 26.51 10.36
C GLU A 22 -12.87 25.41 9.30
N LEU A 23 -13.56 25.71 8.19
CA LEU A 23 -13.76 24.75 7.11
C LEU A 23 -12.50 24.62 6.25
N LEU A 24 -12.20 23.38 5.88
CA LEU A 24 -11.10 22.99 5.00
C LEU A 24 -11.66 22.33 3.74
N TYR A 25 -11.09 22.68 2.60
CA TYR A 25 -11.64 22.36 1.29
C TYR A 25 -10.69 21.50 0.45
N SER A 26 -11.25 20.87 -0.57
CA SER A 26 -10.48 20.38 -1.70
C SER A 26 -10.33 21.47 -2.74
N ASN A 27 -9.17 21.57 -3.38
CA ASN A 27 -8.95 22.51 -4.47
C ASN A 27 -9.10 21.81 -5.82
N ILE A 28 -10.34 21.60 -6.27
CA ILE A 28 -10.67 20.87 -7.51
C ILE A 28 -11.62 21.69 -8.37
N LEU A 29 -11.20 22.02 -9.59
CA LEU A 29 -12.05 22.71 -10.56
C LEU A 29 -13.29 21.89 -10.96
N PRO A 30 -14.46 22.52 -11.18
CA PRO A 30 -14.69 23.97 -11.18
C PRO A 30 -14.90 24.58 -9.78
N LEU A 31 -14.94 23.78 -8.71
CA LEU A 31 -15.12 24.24 -7.33
C LEU A 31 -13.77 24.45 -6.63
N GLY A 32 -12.89 25.25 -7.24
CA GLY A 32 -11.59 25.58 -6.65
C GLY A 32 -11.73 26.37 -5.35
N THR A 33 -10.66 26.47 -4.57
CA THR A 33 -10.64 27.29 -3.35
C THR A 33 -10.68 28.78 -3.68
N GLU A 34 -11.43 29.54 -2.89
CA GLU A 34 -11.51 31.00 -2.92
C GLU A 34 -10.46 31.66 -1.99
N GLU A 35 -10.30 32.98 -2.08
CA GLU A 35 -9.39 33.73 -1.22
C GLU A 35 -9.77 33.58 0.26
N GLY A 36 -8.81 33.16 1.10
CA GLY A 36 -9.01 32.90 2.52
C GLY A 36 -9.50 31.49 2.86
N GLN A 37 -9.74 30.62 1.87
CA GLN A 37 -10.02 29.20 2.13
C GLN A 37 -8.72 28.39 2.20
N GLU A 38 -8.62 27.52 3.20
CA GLU A 38 -7.51 26.59 3.33
C GLU A 38 -7.84 25.20 2.80
N THR A 39 -6.80 24.48 2.35
CA THR A 39 -6.96 23.11 1.88
C THR A 39 -6.63 22.12 3.00
N ILE A 40 -7.28 20.94 2.94
CA ILE A 40 -7.04 19.86 3.91
C ILE A 40 -5.56 19.46 3.95
N ILE A 41 -4.88 19.42 2.80
CA ILE A 41 -3.47 19.02 2.71
C ILE A 41 -2.52 20.07 3.27
N ASP A 42 -2.78 21.35 3.01
CA ASP A 42 -1.94 22.45 3.51
C ASP A 42 -2.08 22.56 5.03
N THR A 43 -3.31 22.54 5.54
CA THR A 43 -3.57 22.57 6.98
C THR A 43 -2.99 21.32 7.66
N PHE A 44 -3.12 20.12 7.08
CA PHE A 44 -2.47 18.91 7.62
C PHE A 44 -0.95 19.12 7.73
N GLY A 45 -0.32 19.62 6.67
CA GLY A 45 1.11 19.90 6.61
C GLY A 45 1.57 20.93 7.64
N GLU A 46 0.76 21.96 7.88
CA GLU A 46 1.02 22.96 8.91
C GLU A 46 0.89 22.36 10.32
N GLN A 47 -0.19 21.63 10.61
CA GLN A 47 -0.42 21.08 11.95
C GLN A 47 0.61 20.01 12.32
N ILE A 48 1.00 19.13 11.38
CA ILE A 48 2.04 18.13 11.65
C ILE A 48 3.40 18.79 11.95
N SER A 49 3.73 19.90 11.29
CA SER A 49 4.99 20.63 11.54
C SER A 49 5.11 21.23 12.94
N LYS A 50 3.97 21.48 13.61
CA LYS A 50 3.88 22.03 14.96
C LYS A 50 3.83 20.95 16.04
N SER A 51 3.60 19.69 15.65
CA SER A 51 3.32 18.57 16.53
C SER A 51 4.58 17.78 16.90
N ASP A 52 4.54 17.05 18.02
CA ASP A 52 5.48 15.97 18.32
C ASP A 52 4.82 14.59 18.28
N SER A 53 3.48 14.55 18.29
CA SER A 53 2.70 13.33 18.22
C SER A 53 1.45 13.52 17.33
N VAL A 54 1.08 12.47 16.60
CA VAL A 54 -0.08 12.48 15.71
C VAL A 54 -0.86 11.17 15.88
N GLU A 55 -2.17 11.26 16.07
CA GLU A 55 -3.07 10.10 16.04
C GLU A 55 -4.12 10.26 14.94
N ILE A 56 -4.22 9.26 14.06
CA ILE A 56 -5.07 9.29 12.88
C ILE A 56 -6.04 8.11 12.95
N ALA A 57 -7.32 8.37 12.80
CA ALA A 57 -8.37 7.36 12.70
C ALA A 57 -9.21 7.59 11.45
N VAL A 58 -9.03 6.74 10.43
CA VAL A 58 -9.67 6.88 9.11
C VAL A 58 -10.31 5.57 8.65
N GLY A 59 -11.24 5.65 7.71
CA GLY A 59 -11.89 4.47 7.14
C GLY A 59 -10.96 3.67 6.24
N TYR A 60 -10.37 4.35 5.24
CA TYR A 60 -9.54 3.74 4.21
C TYR A 60 -8.17 4.43 4.09
N THR A 61 -7.20 3.69 3.56
CA THR A 61 -5.84 4.18 3.26
C THR A 61 -5.34 3.55 1.95
N SER A 62 -4.49 4.23 1.19
CA SER A 62 -3.76 3.64 0.07
C SER A 62 -2.29 3.44 0.41
N ALA A 63 -1.59 2.56 -0.33
CA ALA A 63 -0.14 2.39 -0.22
C ALA A 63 0.59 3.74 -0.31
N ALA A 64 0.23 4.58 -1.29
CA ALA A 64 0.84 5.90 -1.47
C ALA A 64 0.58 6.85 -0.29
N SER A 65 -0.65 6.84 0.26
CA SER A 65 -0.96 7.67 1.43
C SER A 65 -0.21 7.22 2.70
N ILE A 66 0.03 5.92 2.85
CA ILE A 66 0.82 5.36 3.96
C ILE A 66 2.30 5.77 3.80
N SER A 67 2.86 5.66 2.60
CA SER A 67 4.23 6.10 2.32
C SER A 67 4.41 7.61 2.46
N GLU A 68 3.43 8.41 2.05
CA GLU A 68 3.47 9.87 2.25
C GLU A 68 3.46 10.22 3.74
N LEU A 69 2.64 9.52 4.55
CA LEU A 69 2.63 9.71 5.99
C LEU A 69 3.99 9.39 6.61
N GLU A 70 4.66 8.31 6.19
CA GLU A 70 6.03 7.99 6.62
C GLU A 70 7.01 9.12 6.30
N MET A 71 6.97 9.67 5.09
CA MET A 71 7.84 10.79 4.70
C MET A 71 7.60 12.03 5.56
N LEU A 72 6.35 12.33 5.91
CA LEU A 72 6.00 13.46 6.77
C LEU A 72 6.43 13.25 8.22
N VAL A 73 6.29 12.02 8.74
CA VAL A 73 6.78 11.61 10.07
C VAL A 73 8.30 11.79 10.16
N ASP A 74 9.04 11.31 9.16
CA ASP A 74 10.50 11.43 9.10
C ASP A 74 10.92 12.91 8.93
N LYS A 75 10.22 13.68 8.08
CA LYS A 75 10.53 15.10 7.80
C LYS A 75 10.40 15.99 9.04
N TRP A 76 9.40 15.75 9.87
CA TRP A 76 9.09 16.59 11.04
C TRP A 76 9.53 15.96 12.37
N ASP A 77 10.24 14.84 12.32
CA ASP A 77 10.81 14.15 13.49
C ASP A 77 9.74 13.84 14.56
N ILE A 78 8.58 13.33 14.10
CA ILE A 78 7.45 12.98 14.95
C ILE A 78 7.83 11.85 15.91
N LYS A 79 7.60 12.05 17.19
CA LYS A 79 8.01 11.15 18.28
C LYS A 79 6.99 10.07 18.58
N HIS A 80 5.72 10.34 18.34
CA HIS A 80 4.66 9.35 18.47
C HIS A 80 3.65 9.42 17.31
N ILE A 81 3.40 8.30 16.65
CA ILE A 81 2.46 8.19 15.53
C ILE A 81 1.58 6.96 15.72
N ARG A 82 0.26 7.13 15.57
CA ARG A 82 -0.67 6.00 15.49
C ARG A 82 -1.63 6.17 14.33
N LEU A 83 -1.72 5.14 13.49
CA LEU A 83 -2.69 5.08 12.39
C LEU A 83 -3.67 3.94 12.64
N THR A 84 -4.95 4.27 12.81
CA THR A 84 -6.04 3.31 13.01
C THR A 84 -6.95 3.28 11.79
N ILE A 85 -7.02 2.11 11.15
CA ILE A 85 -7.73 1.91 9.89
C ILE A 85 -9.02 1.13 10.14
N GLY A 86 -10.14 1.68 9.68
CA GLY A 86 -11.45 1.30 10.18
C GLY A 86 -12.27 0.32 9.35
N MET A 87 -12.09 0.29 8.03
CA MET A 87 -13.00 -0.45 7.13
C MET A 87 -12.46 -1.81 6.69
N TYR A 88 -11.14 -1.96 6.65
CA TYR A 88 -10.48 -3.07 5.97
C TYR A 88 -10.66 -4.45 6.59
N PHE A 89 -10.96 -4.56 7.89
CA PHE A 89 -11.20 -5.88 8.48
C PHE A 89 -12.37 -6.61 7.81
N VAL A 90 -13.42 -5.88 7.44
CA VAL A 90 -14.61 -6.46 6.81
C VAL A 90 -14.56 -6.37 5.29
N ASP A 91 -14.09 -5.25 4.73
CA ASP A 91 -14.08 -5.04 3.26
C ASP A 91 -12.91 -5.74 2.57
N GLY A 92 -11.86 -6.07 3.30
CA GLY A 92 -10.59 -6.52 2.79
C GLY A 92 -9.66 -5.37 2.43
N ILE A 93 -8.36 -5.56 2.65
CA ILE A 93 -7.32 -4.57 2.33
C ILE A 93 -6.64 -4.92 0.99
N PRO A 94 -6.40 -3.95 0.09
CA PRO A 94 -5.56 -4.16 -1.08
C PRO A 94 -4.16 -4.65 -0.71
N GLU A 95 -3.62 -5.64 -1.43
CA GLU A 95 -2.32 -6.24 -1.10
C GLU A 95 -1.19 -5.22 -1.02
N GLY A 96 -1.13 -4.25 -1.93
CA GLY A 96 -0.11 -3.21 -1.89
C GLY A 96 -0.20 -2.42 -0.58
N ALA A 97 -1.38 -1.91 -0.25
CA ALA A 97 -1.61 -1.16 0.99
C ALA A 97 -1.30 -1.99 2.25
N TYR A 98 -1.63 -3.29 2.24
CA TYR A 98 -1.33 -4.20 3.34
C TYR A 98 0.18 -4.36 3.56
N HIS A 99 0.94 -4.65 2.50
CA HIS A 99 2.39 -4.83 2.63
C HIS A 99 3.09 -3.54 3.02
N THR A 100 2.69 -2.38 2.45
CA THR A 100 3.21 -1.08 2.87
C THR A 100 2.91 -0.83 4.36
N ALA A 101 1.67 -1.10 4.81
CA ALA A 101 1.28 -0.92 6.20
C ALA A 101 2.04 -1.85 7.16
N ILE A 102 2.19 -3.14 6.85
CA ILE A 102 2.95 -4.09 7.67
C ILE A 102 4.40 -3.64 7.83
N LYS A 103 5.05 -3.27 6.71
CA LYS A 103 6.44 -2.79 6.72
C LYS A 103 6.60 -1.53 7.56
N LEU A 104 5.69 -0.56 7.38
CA LEU A 104 5.73 0.69 8.14
C LEU A 104 5.44 0.47 9.63
N ASN A 105 4.47 -0.38 9.96
CA ASN A 105 4.18 -0.77 11.35
C ASN A 105 5.40 -1.40 12.02
N GLN A 106 6.13 -2.27 11.32
CA GLN A 106 7.38 -2.84 11.84
C GLN A 106 8.41 -1.74 12.11
N LYS A 107 8.68 -0.85 11.14
CA LYS A 107 9.61 0.29 11.31
C LYS A 107 9.26 1.14 12.53
N TRP A 108 7.98 1.50 12.69
CA TRP A 108 7.52 2.34 13.79
C TRP A 108 7.62 1.64 15.15
N ARG A 109 7.30 0.34 15.22
CA ARG A 109 7.43 -0.45 16.44
C ARG A 109 8.89 -0.63 16.84
N GLU A 110 9.77 -0.94 15.90
CA GLU A 110 11.22 -1.10 16.14
C GLU A 110 11.86 0.22 16.59
N SER A 111 11.41 1.34 16.03
CA SER A 111 11.85 2.68 16.42
C SER A 111 11.20 3.17 17.74
N GLY A 112 10.21 2.44 18.26
CA GLY A 112 9.46 2.82 19.46
C GLY A 112 8.60 4.07 19.31
N ILE A 113 8.33 4.51 18.08
CA ILE A 113 7.58 5.75 17.81
C ILE A 113 6.10 5.51 17.53
N GLY A 114 5.64 4.25 17.35
CA GLY A 114 4.26 4.08 16.95
C GLY A 114 3.85 2.72 16.45
N GLU A 115 2.61 2.67 15.93
CA GLU A 115 2.03 1.48 15.33
C GLU A 115 0.86 1.78 14.39
N ILE A 116 0.51 0.79 13.59
CA ILE A 116 -0.70 0.76 12.76
C ILE A 116 -1.67 -0.26 13.34
N ARG A 117 -2.93 0.14 13.52
CA ARG A 117 -4.01 -0.68 14.08
C ARG A 117 -5.14 -0.84 13.07
N ILE A 118 -5.84 -1.97 13.14
CA ILE A 118 -7.05 -2.25 12.38
C ILE A 118 -8.22 -2.38 13.34
N VAL A 119 -9.33 -1.70 13.05
CA VAL A 119 -10.59 -1.89 13.78
C VAL A 119 -11.20 -3.22 13.33
N LYS A 120 -11.42 -4.13 14.28
CA LYS A 120 -11.93 -5.49 14.03
C LYS A 120 -13.36 -5.72 14.51
N ALA A 121 -13.84 -4.90 15.46
CA ALA A 121 -15.16 -5.08 16.06
C ALA A 121 -16.33 -4.58 15.18
N PHE A 122 -16.08 -3.61 14.31
CA PHE A 122 -17.07 -2.99 13.43
C PHE A 122 -16.40 -2.21 12.30
N LYS A 123 -17.18 -1.83 11.29
CA LYS A 123 -16.75 -0.92 10.22
C LYS A 123 -16.66 0.51 10.75
N TYR A 124 -15.45 0.99 11.04
CA TYR A 124 -15.24 2.38 11.42
C TYR A 124 -15.03 3.25 10.18
N HIS A 125 -15.96 4.17 9.93
CA HIS A 125 -15.90 5.06 8.76
C HIS A 125 -15.58 6.51 9.14
N GLY A 126 -15.23 6.82 10.39
CA GLY A 126 -14.81 8.17 10.77
C GLY A 126 -13.51 8.58 10.07
N LYS A 127 -13.26 9.88 9.99
CA LYS A 127 -11.99 10.45 9.52
C LYS A 127 -11.59 11.58 10.46
N VAL A 128 -10.60 11.30 11.27
CA VAL A 128 -10.11 12.21 12.31
C VAL A 128 -8.59 12.16 12.32
N TYR A 129 -7.99 13.33 12.37
CA TYR A 129 -6.56 13.55 12.52
C TYR A 129 -6.37 14.42 13.74
N CYS A 130 -5.71 13.94 14.78
CA CYS A 130 -5.45 14.69 16.00
C CYS A 130 -3.95 14.90 16.16
N PHE A 131 -3.60 16.16 16.41
CA PHE A 131 -2.24 16.66 16.48
C PHE A 131 -1.93 17.04 17.91
N TYR A 132 -0.77 16.62 18.40
CA TYR A 132 -0.40 16.75 19.80
C TYR A 132 0.94 17.44 19.96
N LYS A 133 1.06 18.17 21.06
CA LYS A 133 2.32 18.75 21.55
C LYS A 133 2.43 18.50 23.04
N GLU A 134 3.55 17.94 23.49
CA GLU A 134 3.84 17.68 24.90
C GLU A 134 2.70 16.88 25.59
N GLY A 135 2.12 15.92 24.86
CA GLY A 135 1.06 15.04 25.35
C GLY A 135 -0.34 15.66 25.42
N LYS A 136 -0.53 16.89 24.91
CA LYS A 136 -1.85 17.54 24.82
C LYS A 136 -2.28 17.73 23.37
N PRO A 137 -3.56 17.49 23.03
CA PRO A 137 -4.05 17.81 21.70
C PRO A 137 -4.02 19.33 21.49
N ILE A 138 -3.44 19.76 20.37
CA ILE A 138 -3.33 21.18 19.99
C ILE A 138 -4.29 21.55 18.86
N SER A 139 -4.64 20.58 18.02
CA SER A 139 -5.60 20.75 16.93
C SER A 139 -6.11 19.39 16.44
N ALA A 140 -7.26 19.40 15.78
CA ALA A 140 -7.77 18.21 15.12
C ALA A 140 -8.51 18.57 13.83
N ILE A 141 -8.34 17.73 12.81
CA ILE A 141 -9.10 17.79 11.56
C ILE A 141 -10.13 16.66 11.59
N ILE A 142 -11.39 16.99 11.32
CA ILE A 142 -12.50 16.05 11.22
C ILE A 142 -13.31 16.33 9.95
N GLY A 143 -13.71 15.29 9.22
CA GLY A 143 -14.46 15.50 7.99
C GLY A 143 -14.67 14.25 7.14
N SER A 144 -14.73 14.45 5.84
CA SER A 144 -14.95 13.37 4.85
C SER A 144 -13.65 12.73 4.34
N ALA A 145 -12.52 13.43 4.45
CA ALA A 145 -11.23 13.04 3.88
C ALA A 145 -10.57 11.83 4.58
N ASN A 146 -10.48 10.69 3.90
CA ASN A 146 -9.61 9.59 4.31
C ASN A 146 -8.12 9.94 4.11
N LEU A 147 -7.19 9.08 4.55
CA LEU A 147 -5.75 9.37 4.51
C LEU A 147 -5.24 9.72 3.10
N GLY A 148 -5.91 9.25 2.05
CA GLY A 148 -5.63 9.63 0.66
C GLY A 148 -5.61 11.16 0.42
N ALA A 149 -6.22 11.98 1.27
CA ALA A 149 -6.17 13.44 1.14
C ALA A 149 -4.75 14.03 1.24
N ILE A 150 -3.81 13.36 1.91
CA ILE A 150 -2.41 13.82 1.98
C ILE A 150 -1.61 13.45 0.74
N LYS A 151 -2.13 12.55 -0.11
CA LYS A 151 -1.47 12.10 -1.34
C LYS A 151 -2.47 11.91 -2.48
N LEU A 152 -2.53 12.90 -3.38
CA LEU A 152 -3.37 12.81 -4.56
C LEU A 152 -2.88 11.72 -5.52
N GLU A 153 -3.79 10.81 -5.86
CA GLU A 153 -3.64 9.71 -6.80
C GLU A 153 -4.76 9.75 -7.84
N ALA A 154 -4.62 9.01 -8.94
CA ALA A 154 -5.64 9.00 -10.01
C ALA A 154 -7.05 8.65 -9.50
N THR A 155 -7.15 7.82 -8.46
CA THR A 155 -8.41 7.35 -7.86
C THR A 155 -9.11 8.39 -6.99
N ASN A 156 -8.36 9.27 -6.31
CA ASN A 156 -8.92 10.28 -5.40
C ASN A 156 -8.84 11.72 -5.96
N ARG A 157 -8.16 11.94 -7.10
CA ARG A 157 -7.97 13.27 -7.70
C ARG A 157 -9.27 13.98 -8.09
N ARG A 158 -10.37 13.24 -8.22
CA ARG A 158 -11.72 13.76 -8.52
C ARG A 158 -12.67 13.73 -7.33
N GLN A 159 -12.20 13.31 -6.16
CA GLN A 159 -12.99 13.25 -4.95
C GLN A 159 -12.89 14.61 -4.25
N TYR A 160 -14.02 15.32 -4.21
CA TYR A 160 -14.11 16.56 -3.46
C TYR A 160 -14.42 16.25 -2.00
N GLU A 161 -13.53 16.67 -1.10
CA GLU A 161 -13.65 16.50 0.34
C GLU A 161 -13.88 17.84 1.03
N LEU A 162 -14.66 17.79 2.11
CA LEU A 162 -14.89 18.90 3.02
C LEU A 162 -14.58 18.42 4.44
N SER A 163 -13.78 19.20 5.17
CA SER A 163 -13.44 18.92 6.56
C SER A 163 -13.49 20.20 7.37
N ALA A 164 -13.30 20.08 8.68
CA ALA A 164 -13.13 21.22 9.57
C ALA A 164 -11.91 20.98 10.46
N ILE A 165 -11.21 22.05 10.80
CA ILE A 165 -10.22 22.07 11.87
C ILE A 165 -10.84 22.67 13.13
N THR A 166 -10.52 22.08 14.27
CA THR A 166 -10.84 22.62 15.58
C THR A 166 -9.58 22.78 16.43
N THR A 167 -9.59 23.83 17.24
CA THR A 167 -8.61 24.09 18.31
C THR A 167 -9.31 24.30 19.66
N ASP A 168 -10.62 24.03 19.73
CA ASP A 168 -11.40 24.15 20.96
C ASP A 168 -11.01 23.04 21.95
N GLU A 169 -10.65 23.41 23.18
CA GLU A 169 -10.14 22.46 24.17
C GLU A 169 -11.14 21.34 24.50
N LYS A 170 -12.44 21.63 24.49
CA LYS A 170 -13.48 20.64 24.80
C LYS A 170 -13.66 19.66 23.64
N GLU A 171 -13.74 20.17 22.41
CA GLU A 171 -13.83 19.33 21.21
C GLU A 171 -12.59 18.44 21.05
N LEU A 172 -11.41 18.99 21.30
CA LEU A 172 -10.15 18.24 21.30
C LEU A 172 -10.14 17.13 22.36
N ALA A 173 -10.63 17.40 23.57
CA ALA A 173 -10.74 16.39 24.62
C ALA A 173 -11.72 15.26 24.25
N ASP A 174 -12.85 15.58 23.61
CA ASP A 174 -13.82 14.59 23.14
C ASP A 174 -13.24 13.74 21.99
N ILE A 175 -12.51 14.36 21.07
CA ILE A 175 -11.81 13.67 19.97
C ILE A 175 -10.72 12.73 20.51
N ASP A 176 -9.86 13.21 21.42
CA ASP A 176 -8.81 12.39 22.04
C ASP A 176 -9.41 11.17 22.76
N LYS A 177 -10.49 11.39 23.53
CA LYS A 177 -11.21 10.31 24.21
C LYS A 177 -11.80 9.29 23.24
N HIS A 178 -12.36 9.75 22.11
CA HIS A 178 -12.91 8.88 21.08
C HIS A 178 -11.80 8.02 20.43
N ILE A 179 -10.69 8.62 20.04
CA ILE A 179 -9.55 7.91 19.45
C ILE A 179 -8.98 6.87 20.43
N ARG A 180 -8.80 7.25 21.71
CA ARG A 180 -8.32 6.31 22.75
C ARG A 180 -9.23 5.10 22.88
N LYS A 181 -10.55 5.30 22.94
CA LYS A 181 -11.53 4.19 22.99
C LYS A 181 -11.50 3.33 21.74
N LEU A 182 -11.35 3.92 20.56
CA LEU A 182 -11.22 3.18 19.30
C LEU A 182 -9.94 2.31 19.29
N ASN A 183 -8.89 2.77 19.97
CA ASN A 183 -7.61 2.07 20.09
C ASN A 183 -7.58 0.97 21.18
N GLU A 184 -8.64 0.86 21.99
CA GLU A 184 -8.74 -0.23 22.99
C GLU A 184 -8.77 -1.61 22.31
N PRO A 185 -8.23 -2.67 22.95
CA PRO A 185 -8.17 -4.02 22.37
C PRO A 185 -9.52 -4.64 21.96
N ILE A 186 -10.61 -4.16 22.57
CA ILE A 186 -11.97 -4.57 22.22
C ILE A 186 -12.39 -4.06 20.84
N CYS A 187 -11.89 -2.89 20.42
CA CYS A 187 -12.25 -2.23 19.17
C CYS A 187 -11.25 -2.55 18.05
N SER A 188 -9.95 -2.41 18.34
CA SER A 188 -8.87 -2.52 17.35
C SER A 188 -7.67 -3.29 17.88
N GLU A 189 -6.84 -3.76 16.96
CA GLU A 189 -5.63 -4.52 17.25
C GLU A 189 -4.52 -4.14 16.27
N ASN A 190 -3.26 -4.34 16.67
CA ASN A 190 -2.12 -4.05 15.81
C ASN A 190 -2.22 -4.87 14.51
N ILE A 191 -1.93 -4.25 13.35
CA ILE A 191 -2.06 -4.90 12.04
C ILE A 191 -1.25 -6.21 11.93
N ALA A 192 -0.12 -6.33 12.62
CA ALA A 192 0.70 -7.55 12.61
C ALA A 192 0.04 -8.73 13.36
N GLU A 193 -0.87 -8.46 14.28
CA GLU A 193 -1.55 -9.47 15.11
C GLU A 193 -2.94 -9.84 14.58
N ILE A 194 -3.46 -9.06 13.61
CA ILE A 194 -4.77 -9.27 13.00
C ILE A 194 -4.82 -10.61 12.27
N LYS A 195 -5.88 -11.38 12.53
CA LYS A 195 -6.18 -12.64 11.85
C LYS A 195 -7.54 -12.56 11.17
N GLY A 196 -7.65 -13.17 9.99
CA GLY A 196 -8.91 -13.29 9.25
C GLY A 196 -9.33 -12.06 8.44
N MET A 197 -8.50 -11.01 8.35
CA MET A 197 -8.74 -9.90 7.44
C MET A 197 -8.52 -10.34 5.98
N PRO A 198 -9.51 -10.20 5.07
CA PRO A 198 -9.35 -10.55 3.66
C PRO A 198 -8.31 -9.68 2.96
N LEU A 199 -7.59 -10.24 2.00
CA LEU A 199 -6.73 -9.50 1.08
C LEU A 199 -7.41 -9.37 -0.28
N ILE A 200 -7.48 -8.15 -0.80
CA ILE A 200 -7.96 -7.88 -2.16
C ILE A 200 -6.76 -7.99 -3.09
N ARG A 201 -6.74 -9.06 -3.90
CA ARG A 201 -5.69 -9.30 -4.89
C ARG A 201 -5.66 -8.19 -5.93
N GLU A 202 -4.48 -7.62 -6.15
CA GLU A 202 -4.30 -6.62 -7.19
C GLU A 202 -4.17 -7.26 -8.57
N VAL A 203 -4.76 -6.62 -9.58
CA VAL A 203 -4.81 -7.17 -10.94
C VAL A 203 -3.48 -6.92 -11.65
N ASN A 204 -2.82 -7.99 -12.07
CA ASN A 204 -1.63 -7.90 -12.89
C ASN A 204 -1.98 -7.51 -14.33
N THR A 205 -1.76 -6.26 -14.72
CA THR A 205 -2.06 -5.80 -16.08
C THR A 205 -0.90 -5.99 -17.08
N ALA A 206 0.25 -6.51 -16.65
CA ALA A 206 1.47 -6.59 -17.47
C ALA A 206 1.36 -7.53 -18.70
N LEU A 207 0.33 -8.38 -18.72
CA LEU A 207 0.02 -9.32 -19.79
C LEU A 207 -1.04 -8.80 -20.78
N ASN A 208 -1.67 -7.66 -20.50
CA ASN A 208 -2.72 -7.12 -21.35
C ASN A 208 -2.15 -6.68 -22.70
N GLY A 209 -2.78 -7.12 -23.80
CA GLY A 209 -2.37 -6.76 -25.16
C GLY A 209 -1.17 -7.54 -25.71
N ILE A 210 -0.69 -8.57 -25.01
CA ILE A 210 0.34 -9.48 -25.52
C ILE A 210 -0.30 -10.49 -26.47
N GLU A 211 0.13 -10.52 -27.74
CA GLU A 211 -0.48 -11.32 -28.84
C GLU A 211 -0.63 -12.81 -28.50
N LEU A 212 0.36 -13.39 -27.80
CA LEU A 212 0.42 -14.81 -27.47
C LEU A 212 -0.32 -15.18 -26.17
N VAL A 213 -1.02 -14.23 -25.56
CA VAL A 213 -1.73 -14.40 -24.29
C VAL A 213 -3.22 -14.10 -24.49
N THR A 214 -4.09 -14.94 -23.95
CA THR A 214 -5.54 -14.73 -23.97
C THR A 214 -6.07 -14.64 -22.54
N SER A 215 -7.03 -13.74 -22.31
CA SER A 215 -7.74 -13.68 -21.03
C SER A 215 -8.78 -14.79 -20.95
N VAL A 216 -8.86 -15.42 -19.78
CA VAL A 216 -9.79 -16.49 -19.46
C VAL A 216 -10.80 -15.97 -18.44
N PRO A 217 -12.11 -16.11 -18.69
CA PRO A 217 -13.13 -15.73 -17.71
C PRO A 217 -12.95 -16.49 -16.39
N GLN A 218 -13.22 -15.84 -15.25
CA GLN A 218 -13.05 -16.47 -13.94
C GLN A 218 -13.93 -17.71 -13.75
N THR A 219 -15.08 -17.79 -14.43
CA THR A 219 -15.93 -18.99 -14.47
C THR A 219 -15.21 -20.21 -15.06
N ASN A 220 -14.34 -19.99 -16.05
CA ASN A 220 -13.56 -21.04 -16.67
C ASN A 220 -12.36 -21.41 -15.78
N VAL A 221 -11.71 -20.44 -15.14
CA VAL A 221 -10.67 -20.71 -14.14
C VAL A 221 -11.23 -21.58 -13.01
N ALA A 222 -12.37 -21.20 -12.44
CA ALA A 222 -13.06 -21.97 -11.40
C ALA A 222 -13.52 -23.36 -11.89
N PHE A 223 -13.77 -23.53 -13.18
CA PHE A 223 -14.00 -24.86 -13.76
C PHE A 223 -12.72 -25.71 -13.72
N TYR A 224 -11.59 -25.18 -14.19
CA TYR A 224 -10.31 -25.88 -14.16
C TYR A 224 -9.83 -26.20 -12.74
N GLU A 225 -10.01 -25.30 -11.77
CA GLU A 225 -9.66 -25.54 -10.36
C GLU A 225 -10.44 -26.69 -9.72
N ARG A 226 -11.68 -26.92 -10.16
CA ARG A 226 -12.52 -28.04 -9.68
C ARG A 226 -12.17 -29.37 -10.33
N CYS A 227 -11.45 -29.36 -11.44
CA CYS A 227 -11.00 -30.57 -12.10
C CYS A 227 -9.90 -31.24 -11.25
N ARG A 228 -10.02 -32.56 -11.04
CA ARG A 228 -8.99 -33.32 -10.34
C ARG A 228 -7.71 -33.35 -11.18
N ALA A 229 -6.62 -32.85 -10.63
CA ALA A 229 -5.31 -32.91 -11.27
C ALA A 229 -4.82 -34.37 -11.37
N TYR A 230 -4.31 -34.74 -12.55
CA TYR A 230 -3.65 -36.04 -12.77
C TYR A 230 -2.32 -36.10 -11.99
N VAL A 231 -1.56 -35.02 -12.01
CA VAL A 231 -0.29 -34.83 -11.29
C VAL A 231 -0.22 -33.40 -10.73
N SER A 232 0.58 -33.21 -9.68
CA SER A 232 0.81 -31.89 -9.07
C SER A 232 2.29 -31.70 -8.78
N PHE A 233 2.81 -30.51 -9.09
CA PHE A 233 4.19 -30.13 -8.87
C PHE A 233 4.24 -28.81 -8.09
N LEU A 234 5.10 -28.74 -7.07
CA LEU A 234 5.38 -27.50 -6.35
C LEU A 234 6.70 -26.91 -6.83
N LEU A 235 6.65 -25.94 -7.73
CA LEU A 235 7.85 -25.28 -8.25
C LEU A 235 8.32 -24.19 -7.28
N GLN A 236 9.44 -24.44 -6.60
CA GLN A 236 10.02 -23.44 -5.69
C GLN A 236 10.60 -22.25 -6.48
N LEU A 237 10.23 -21.04 -6.08
CA LEU A 237 10.86 -19.82 -6.57
C LEU A 237 12.25 -19.67 -5.96
N LYS A 238 13.27 -19.60 -6.81
CA LYS A 238 14.66 -19.38 -6.41
C LYS A 238 14.93 -17.89 -6.29
N VAL A 239 15.07 -17.42 -5.05
CA VAL A 239 15.25 -16.02 -4.66
C VAL A 239 16.30 -15.90 -3.55
N PRO A 240 17.01 -14.76 -3.42
CA PRO A 240 17.86 -14.49 -2.28
C PRO A 240 17.07 -14.49 -0.97
N ARG A 241 17.73 -14.87 0.14
CA ARG A 241 17.24 -14.54 1.48
C ARG A 241 17.30 -13.03 1.71
N ALA A 242 16.54 -12.55 2.70
CA ALA A 242 16.47 -11.13 3.00
C ALA A 242 17.84 -10.52 3.30
N ASP A 243 18.67 -11.17 4.11
CA ASP A 243 20.04 -10.77 4.47
C ASP A 243 21.07 -10.96 3.33
N GLU A 244 20.80 -11.88 2.41
CA GLU A 244 21.68 -12.21 1.27
C GLU A 244 21.40 -11.40 0.00
N ARG A 245 20.35 -10.57 -0.02
CA ARG A 245 19.85 -9.89 -1.23
C ARG A 245 20.84 -8.94 -1.92
N HIS A 246 21.94 -8.60 -1.27
CA HIS A 246 23.03 -7.77 -1.83
C HIS A 246 24.35 -8.54 -2.00
N MET A 247 24.34 -9.87 -1.83
CA MET A 247 25.52 -10.72 -1.96
C MET A 247 25.67 -11.21 -3.41
N ASP A 248 26.40 -10.44 -4.21
CA ASP A 248 26.66 -10.72 -5.63
C ASP A 248 27.80 -11.73 -5.85
N ASP A 249 27.72 -12.89 -5.21
CA ASP A 249 28.73 -13.96 -5.28
C ASP A 249 28.39 -15.09 -6.28
N GLY A 250 27.23 -14.97 -6.95
CA GLY A 250 26.71 -15.96 -7.89
C GLY A 250 25.99 -17.16 -7.27
N LYS A 251 25.86 -17.23 -5.94
CA LYS A 251 25.21 -18.34 -5.22
C LYS A 251 23.84 -17.98 -4.64
N HIS A 252 23.59 -16.69 -4.40
CA HIS A 252 22.38 -16.21 -3.73
C HIS A 252 21.25 -15.76 -4.66
N PHE A 253 21.26 -16.17 -5.94
CA PHE A 253 20.19 -15.84 -6.90
C PHE A 253 19.92 -14.33 -7.08
N THR A 254 20.89 -13.45 -6.77
CA THR A 254 20.74 -12.00 -6.96
C THR A 254 20.75 -11.58 -8.43
N LYS A 255 21.38 -12.40 -9.30
CA LYS A 255 21.52 -12.16 -10.75
C LYS A 255 21.19 -13.40 -11.59
N SER A 256 20.34 -14.29 -11.09
CA SER A 256 19.90 -15.50 -11.80
C SER A 256 18.45 -15.81 -11.51
N ASN A 257 17.89 -16.83 -12.17
CA ASN A 257 16.50 -17.23 -12.01
C ASN A 257 15.53 -16.06 -12.27
N ILE A 258 14.65 -15.74 -11.31
CA ILE A 258 13.71 -14.64 -11.49
C ILE A 258 14.45 -13.29 -11.57
N ASN A 259 15.65 -13.19 -11.02
CA ASN A 259 16.47 -11.97 -11.00
C ASN A 259 17.49 -11.90 -12.15
N VAL A 260 17.37 -12.75 -13.17
CA VAL A 260 18.30 -12.76 -14.32
C VAL A 260 18.36 -11.41 -15.05
N CYS A 261 17.32 -10.57 -14.95
CA CYS A 261 17.30 -9.20 -15.46
C CYS A 261 18.43 -8.32 -14.91
N TYR A 262 18.99 -8.64 -13.74
CA TYR A 262 20.12 -7.93 -13.12
C TYR A 262 21.49 -8.52 -13.50
N ALA A 263 21.51 -9.61 -14.27
CA ALA A 263 22.73 -10.22 -14.75
C ALA A 263 23.40 -9.37 -15.84
N ALA A 264 24.67 -9.70 -16.14
CA ALA A 264 25.37 -9.11 -17.26
C ALA A 264 24.55 -9.25 -18.57
N PRO A 265 24.46 -8.18 -19.37
CA PRO A 265 23.65 -8.18 -20.58
C PRO A 265 24.20 -9.15 -21.62
N ARG A 266 23.31 -9.69 -22.47
CA ARG A 266 23.71 -10.60 -23.56
C ARG A 266 24.57 -9.89 -24.62
N SER A 267 24.46 -8.56 -24.73
CA SER A 267 25.34 -7.73 -25.54
C SER A 267 25.66 -6.42 -24.81
N LYS A 268 26.87 -5.86 -25.02
CA LYS A 268 27.32 -4.62 -24.34
C LYS A 268 26.39 -3.41 -24.56
N ARG A 269 25.50 -3.46 -25.56
CA ARG A 269 24.64 -2.33 -25.97
C ARG A 269 23.18 -2.47 -25.52
N LYS A 270 22.76 -3.61 -24.95
CA LYS A 270 21.35 -3.83 -24.58
C LYS A 270 21.25 -4.48 -23.20
N ALA A 271 20.78 -3.70 -22.23
CA ALA A 271 20.39 -4.21 -20.93
C ALA A 271 19.30 -5.28 -21.06
N ARG A 272 19.25 -6.19 -20.08
CA ARG A 272 18.19 -7.21 -20.02
C ARG A 272 16.85 -6.55 -19.70
N ASP A 273 15.78 -7.13 -20.20
CA ASP A 273 14.43 -6.65 -19.91
C ASP A 273 14.10 -6.95 -18.44
N TRP A 274 13.36 -6.06 -17.77
CA TRP A 274 12.92 -6.27 -16.40
C TRP A 274 12.09 -7.55 -16.24
N TYR A 275 11.29 -7.89 -17.24
CA TYR A 275 10.48 -9.11 -17.26
C TYR A 275 11.27 -10.34 -17.73
N GLU A 276 12.56 -10.22 -18.04
CA GLU A 276 13.38 -11.40 -18.29
C GLU A 276 13.50 -12.20 -16.98
N THR A 277 13.12 -13.48 -17.03
CA THR A 277 13.13 -14.41 -15.89
C THR A 277 13.53 -15.80 -16.34
N GLN A 278 14.04 -16.61 -15.40
CA GLN A 278 14.33 -18.02 -15.60
C GLN A 278 13.70 -18.87 -14.48
N LEU A 279 12.70 -19.67 -14.82
CA LEU A 279 12.13 -20.68 -13.94
C LEU A 279 12.85 -22.02 -14.15
N THR A 280 13.89 -22.24 -13.35
CA THR A 280 14.68 -23.47 -13.36
C THR A 280 14.16 -24.46 -12.33
N VAL A 281 13.51 -25.50 -12.81
CA VAL A 281 12.93 -26.60 -12.04
C VAL A 281 14.02 -27.54 -11.51
N GLY A 282 13.85 -28.01 -10.27
CA GLY A 282 14.77 -28.94 -9.61
C GLY A 282 14.70 -30.37 -10.15
N ALA A 283 15.77 -31.14 -9.96
CA ALA A 283 15.87 -32.53 -10.43
C ALA A 283 14.93 -33.50 -9.72
N ASP A 284 14.57 -33.17 -8.50
CA ASP A 284 13.52 -33.78 -7.71
C ASP A 284 12.15 -33.66 -8.39
N ILE A 285 11.91 -32.61 -9.18
CA ILE A 285 10.62 -32.37 -9.84
C ILE A 285 10.62 -32.82 -11.29
N TYR A 286 11.61 -32.41 -12.11
CA TYR A 286 11.56 -32.72 -13.55
C TYR A 286 11.72 -34.22 -13.87
N LYS A 287 12.11 -35.04 -12.88
CA LYS A 287 12.18 -36.51 -12.97
C LYS A 287 10.91 -37.20 -12.48
N MET A 288 9.95 -36.46 -11.92
CA MET A 288 8.67 -37.04 -11.47
C MET A 288 7.84 -37.51 -12.66
N GLU A 289 7.04 -38.55 -12.42
CA GLU A 289 6.08 -39.03 -13.42
C GLU A 289 5.06 -37.93 -13.76
N GLY A 290 4.74 -37.81 -15.05
CA GLY A 290 3.80 -36.82 -15.58
C GLY A 290 4.36 -35.40 -15.75
N TYR A 291 5.66 -35.17 -15.48
CA TYR A 291 6.29 -33.89 -15.81
C TYR A 291 6.29 -33.67 -17.33
N PRO A 292 6.03 -32.45 -17.83
CA PRO A 292 5.94 -32.20 -19.27
C PRO A 292 7.18 -32.62 -20.05
N GLU A 293 6.98 -33.22 -21.22
CA GLU A 293 8.08 -33.68 -22.06
C GLU A 293 8.89 -32.54 -22.66
N LYS A 294 10.21 -32.74 -22.78
CA LYS A 294 11.13 -31.75 -23.33
C LYS A 294 10.73 -31.30 -24.73
N ASN A 295 10.67 -29.98 -24.92
CA ASN A 295 10.30 -29.28 -26.15
C ASN A 295 8.89 -29.59 -26.68
N LYS A 296 8.02 -30.27 -25.92
CA LYS A 296 6.60 -30.44 -26.30
C LYS A 296 5.78 -29.30 -25.69
N PRO A 297 5.14 -28.44 -26.52
CA PRO A 297 4.30 -27.38 -26.01
C PRO A 297 3.03 -27.90 -25.32
N PHE A 298 2.61 -27.23 -24.26
CA PHE A 298 1.35 -27.45 -23.56
C PHE A 298 0.72 -26.10 -23.19
N PHE A 299 -0.57 -26.10 -22.91
CA PHE A 299 -1.28 -24.89 -22.48
C PHE A 299 -1.20 -24.73 -20.96
N VAL A 300 -0.96 -23.49 -20.53
CA VAL A 300 -1.03 -23.06 -19.13
C VAL A 300 -2.26 -22.18 -18.98
N VAL A 301 -3.06 -22.46 -17.96
CA VAL A 301 -4.11 -21.56 -17.46
C VAL A 301 -3.69 -21.13 -16.06
N THR A 302 -3.63 -19.82 -15.83
CA THR A 302 -3.25 -19.26 -14.53
C THR A 302 -4.48 -18.99 -13.67
N ASP A 303 -4.29 -18.94 -12.34
CA ASP A 303 -5.35 -18.67 -11.36
C ASP A 303 -5.95 -17.25 -11.48
N ASP A 304 -5.19 -16.32 -12.01
CA ASP A 304 -5.59 -14.93 -12.29
C ASP A 304 -6.13 -14.73 -13.72
N GLY A 305 -6.44 -15.81 -14.44
CA GLY A 305 -7.25 -15.73 -15.67
C GLY A 305 -6.46 -15.43 -16.94
N TYR A 306 -5.23 -15.95 -17.07
CA TYR A 306 -4.45 -15.90 -18.30
C TYR A 306 -4.22 -17.28 -18.90
N TRP A 307 -4.16 -17.34 -20.23
CA TRP A 307 -3.88 -18.55 -20.99
C TRP A 307 -2.80 -18.30 -22.04
N PHE A 308 -1.80 -19.16 -22.06
CA PHE A 308 -0.70 -19.11 -23.03
C PHE A 308 -0.05 -20.49 -23.19
N LYS A 309 0.76 -20.66 -24.24
CA LYS A 309 1.55 -21.88 -24.46
C LYS A 309 2.86 -21.82 -23.68
N ALA A 310 3.19 -22.91 -23.00
CA ALA A 310 4.48 -23.11 -22.35
C ALA A 310 5.16 -24.38 -22.86
N HIS A 311 6.45 -24.50 -22.57
CA HIS A 311 7.23 -25.70 -22.81
C HIS A 311 8.33 -25.84 -21.76
N THR A 312 8.93 -27.02 -21.70
CA THR A 312 10.13 -27.26 -20.89
C THR A 312 11.33 -27.49 -21.82
N THR A 313 12.46 -26.87 -21.53
CA THR A 313 13.63 -26.81 -22.42
C THR A 313 14.93 -26.98 -21.63
N SER A 314 16.08 -26.75 -22.30
CA SER A 314 17.43 -26.84 -21.73
C SER A 314 17.84 -28.27 -21.30
N ASP A 315 19.05 -28.37 -20.75
CA ASP A 315 19.59 -29.62 -20.22
C ASP A 315 18.72 -30.13 -19.09
N ASN A 316 18.52 -31.45 -19.06
CA ASN A 316 17.66 -32.12 -18.09
C ASN A 316 16.22 -31.59 -18.03
N ASN A 317 15.73 -30.94 -19.10
CA ASN A 317 14.35 -30.44 -19.17
C ASN A 317 13.99 -29.43 -18.06
N LYS A 318 15.01 -28.77 -17.49
CA LYS A 318 14.91 -28.00 -16.25
C LYS A 318 14.28 -26.63 -16.44
N GLN A 319 14.22 -26.10 -17.66
CA GLN A 319 13.79 -24.73 -17.88
C GLN A 319 12.33 -24.68 -18.28
N PHE A 320 11.46 -24.12 -17.44
CA PHE A 320 10.06 -23.85 -17.75
C PHE A 320 9.94 -22.46 -18.37
N SER A 321 9.42 -22.37 -19.60
CA SER A 321 9.33 -21.11 -20.35
C SER A 321 8.02 -21.00 -21.14
N ALA A 322 7.61 -19.77 -21.44
CA ALA A 322 6.54 -19.52 -22.39
C ALA A 322 7.05 -19.70 -23.84
N VAL A 323 6.19 -20.18 -24.73
CA VAL A 323 6.50 -20.39 -26.14
C VAL A 323 6.37 -19.06 -26.89
N GLY A 324 7.37 -18.72 -27.71
CA GLY A 324 7.34 -17.56 -28.61
C GLY A 324 7.78 -16.24 -27.98
N ASP A 325 7.51 -16.02 -26.69
CA ASP A 325 7.98 -14.84 -25.95
C ASP A 325 8.42 -15.22 -24.52
N GLU A 326 9.73 -15.17 -24.26
CA GLU A 326 10.33 -15.48 -22.96
C GLU A 326 9.87 -14.53 -21.84
N LEU A 327 9.33 -13.34 -22.18
CA LEU A 327 8.91 -12.33 -21.22
C LEU A 327 7.53 -12.61 -20.61
N ILE A 328 6.67 -13.42 -21.24
CA ILE A 328 5.31 -13.69 -20.76
C ILE A 328 5.34 -14.21 -19.31
N MET A 329 6.23 -15.15 -19.03
CA MET A 329 6.34 -15.74 -17.71
C MET A 329 6.81 -14.73 -16.65
N GLY A 330 7.73 -13.85 -17.01
CA GLY A 330 8.17 -12.78 -16.11
C GLY A 330 7.12 -11.69 -15.94
N ARG A 331 6.37 -11.33 -16.99
CA ARG A 331 5.20 -10.43 -16.90
C ARG A 331 4.15 -11.00 -15.97
N TRP A 332 3.89 -12.29 -16.03
CA TRP A 332 2.99 -12.96 -15.10
C TRP A 332 3.52 -12.92 -13.66
N LEU A 333 4.72 -13.44 -13.43
CA LEU A 333 5.27 -13.58 -12.08
C LEU A 333 5.65 -12.24 -11.43
N LYS A 334 6.52 -11.46 -12.09
CA LYS A 334 6.98 -10.16 -11.58
C LYS A 334 5.87 -9.12 -11.63
N GLY A 335 4.95 -9.21 -12.59
CA GLY A 335 3.78 -8.31 -12.64
C GLY A 335 2.85 -8.50 -11.45
N ARG A 336 2.64 -9.74 -10.98
CA ARG A 336 1.89 -10.00 -9.73
C ARG A 336 2.61 -9.45 -8.50
N LEU A 337 3.91 -9.71 -8.38
CA LEU A 337 4.72 -9.14 -7.28
C LEU A 337 4.74 -7.60 -7.33
N ALA A 338 4.73 -7.02 -8.53
CA ALA A 338 4.67 -5.59 -8.76
C ALA A 338 3.34 -4.99 -8.33
N ALA A 339 2.23 -5.63 -8.69
CA ALA A 339 0.89 -5.20 -8.34
C ALA A 339 0.72 -5.25 -6.82
N ALA A 340 1.12 -6.34 -6.17
CA ALA A 340 1.01 -6.48 -4.72
C ALA A 340 2.03 -5.64 -3.89
N ASP A 341 2.74 -4.68 -4.48
CA ASP A 341 3.83 -3.90 -3.84
C ASP A 341 4.89 -4.76 -3.11
N CYS A 342 5.13 -5.98 -3.59
CA CYS A 342 6.11 -6.93 -3.05
C CYS A 342 7.49 -6.82 -3.71
N LYS A 343 7.79 -5.69 -4.35
CA LYS A 343 9.08 -5.50 -5.04
C LYS A 343 10.19 -5.27 -4.03
N ILE A 344 11.18 -6.16 -4.03
CA ILE A 344 12.49 -5.86 -3.46
C ILE A 344 13.28 -5.17 -4.58
N ASN A 345 13.50 -3.86 -4.45
CA ASN A 345 14.49 -3.16 -5.27
C ASN A 345 15.87 -3.74 -4.92
N LEU A 346 16.41 -4.58 -5.81
CA LEU A 346 17.80 -5.06 -5.70
C LEU A 346 18.82 -4.01 -6.16
N ASN A 347 18.35 -2.89 -6.71
CA ASN A 347 19.18 -1.72 -7.00
C ASN A 347 19.13 -0.75 -5.82
N THR A 348 20.22 -0.69 -5.05
CA THR A 348 20.64 0.52 -4.32
C THR A 348 21.47 1.39 -5.23
#